data_AF-A0A7X9BT93-F1
#
_entry.id   AF-A0A7X9BT93-F1
#
_cell.length_a   1.000
_cell.length_b   1.000
_cell.length_c   1.000
_cell.angle_alpha   90.00
_cell.angle_beta   90.00
_cell.angle_gamma   90.00
#
_symmetry.space_group_name_H-M   'P 1'
#
loop_
_entity.id
_entity.type
_entity.pdbx_description
1 polymer ?
#
loop_
_entity_poly.entity_id
_entity_poly.type
_entity_poly.pdbx_seq_one_letter_code
_entity_poly.pdbx_strand_id
1 'polypeptide(L)'
;MSVLRIVIISLRAVIGAMEIVILVRVLCEFKAIRRDSKPFRFLFSISEPLFEPVRRILSKQSKEKKMRFDLSPFIVMILLSVLNVLLRNIIK
;
A
#
# COMPACT_ATOMS: atom_id res chain seq x y z
N MET A 1 -9.12 20.60 -20.91
CA MET A 1 -8.14 19.49 -20.90
C MET A 1 -6.97 19.68 -19.92
N SER A 2 -6.67 20.88 -19.42
CA SER A 2 -5.58 21.10 -18.44
C SER A 2 -5.90 20.58 -17.03
N VAL A 3 -7.13 20.81 -16.53
CA VAL A 3 -7.54 20.43 -15.16
C VAL A 3 -7.48 18.92 -14.95
N LEU A 4 -7.97 18.12 -15.90
CA LEU A 4 -7.93 16.66 -15.82
C LEU A 4 -6.48 16.14 -15.73
N ARG A 5 -5.56 16.70 -16.52
CA ARG A 5 -4.14 16.32 -16.47
C ARG A 5 -3.51 16.63 -15.12
N ILE A 6 -3.80 17.81 -14.56
CA ILE A 6 -3.30 18.21 -13.23
C ILE A 6 -3.79 17.24 -12.16
N VAL A 7 -5.09 16.90 -12.17
CA VAL A 7 -5.67 15.92 -11.23
C VAL A 7 -4.98 14.56 -11.34
N ILE A 8 -4.73 14.07 -12.55
CA ILE A 8 -4.09 12.77 -12.75
C ILE A 8 -2.61 12.80 -12.30
N ILE A 9 -1.89 13.90 -12.55
CA ILE A 9 -0.50 14.06 -12.10
C ILE A 9 -0.43 14.10 -10.57
N SER A 10 -1.31 14.86 -9.92
CA SER A 10 -1.39 14.91 -8.45
C SER A 10 -1.72 13.55 -7.86
N LEU A 11 -2.67 12.81 -8.44
CA LEU A 11 -3.02 11.47 -8.00
C LEU A 11 -1.82 10.51 -8.11
N ARG A 12 -1.07 10.58 -9.20
CA ARG A 12 0.16 9.78 -9.37
C ARG A 12 1.23 10.10 -8.34
N ALA A 13 1.40 11.37 -7.99
CA ALA A 13 2.35 11.76 -6.95
C ALA A 13 1.98 11.15 -5.59
N VAL A 14 0.69 11.14 -5.25
CA VAL A 14 0.19 10.49 -4.02
C VAL A 14 0.40 8.98 -4.06
N ILE A 15 0.10 8.33 -5.19
CA ILE A 15 0.32 6.89 -5.37
C ILE A 15 1.81 6.54 -5.21
N GLY A 16 2.70 7.31 -5.83
CA GLY A 16 4.15 7.11 -5.72
C GLY A 16 4.66 7.30 -4.28
N ALA A 17 4.15 8.31 -3.56
CA ALA A 17 4.47 8.49 -2.14
C ALA A 17 4.02 7.28 -1.30
N MET A 18 2.82 6.74 -1.55
CA MET A 18 2.32 5.55 -0.86
C MET A 18 3.12 4.28 -1.21
N GLU A 19 3.57 4.13 -2.46
CA GLU A 19 4.47 3.04 -2.86
C GLU A 19 5.77 3.07 -2.03
N ILE A 20 6.37 4.25 -1.84
CA ILE A 20 7.57 4.42 -1.00
C ILE A 20 7.28 4.06 0.46
N VAL A 21 6.16 4.53 1.03
CA VAL A 21 5.76 4.21 2.41
C VAL A 21 5.61 2.69 2.59
N ILE A 22 5.02 2.00 1.61
CA ILE A 22 4.85 0.54 1.64
C ILE A 22 6.19 -0.17 1.50
N LEU A 23 7.08 0.28 0.61
CA LEU A 23 8.43 -0.27 0.49
C LEU A 23 9.21 -0.13 1.80
N VAL A 24 9.19 1.05 2.41
CA VAL A 24 9.83 1.28 3.72
C VAL A 24 9.24 0.34 4.77
N ARG A 25 7.92 0.15 4.78
CA ARG A 25 7.25 -0.78 5.71
C ARG A 25 7.69 -2.23 5.49
N VAL A 26 7.77 -2.70 4.24
CA VAL A 26 8.25 -4.04 3.90
C VAL A 26 9.70 -4.22 4.32
N LEU A 27 10.56 -3.23 4.07
CA LEU A 27 11.96 -3.24 4.52
C LEU A 27 12.07 -3.27 6.04
N CYS A 28 11.23 -2.54 6.77
CA CYS A 28 11.18 -2.57 8.23
C CYS A 28 10.72 -3.92 8.78
N GLU A 29 9.68 -4.52 8.19
CA GLU A 29 9.20 -5.85 8.56
C GLU A 29 10.25 -6.93 8.22
N PHE A 30 10.96 -6.80 7.10
CA PHE A 30 12.02 -7.74 6.68
C PHE A 30 13.29 -7.62 7.54
N LYS A 31 13.70 -6.40 7.93
CA LYS A 31 14.78 -6.17 8.90
C LYS A 31 14.40 -6.57 10.34
N ALA A 32 13.18 -7.08 10.56
CA ALA A 32 12.65 -7.42 11.88
C ALA A 32 12.80 -6.26 12.90
N ILE A 33 12.64 -5.01 12.44
CA ILE A 33 12.63 -3.86 13.33
C ILE A 33 11.49 -4.04 14.33
N ARG A 34 11.78 -3.82 15.62
CA ARG A 34 10.78 -3.96 16.69
C ARG A 34 9.52 -3.19 16.32
N ARG A 35 8.39 -3.92 16.22
CA ARG A 35 7.06 -3.40 15.88
C ARG A 35 6.57 -2.31 16.84
N ASP A 36 7.18 -2.20 18.02
CA ASP A 36 6.88 -1.18 19.03
C ASP A 36 7.65 0.14 18.87
N SER A 37 8.51 0.26 17.86
CA SER A 37 9.23 1.51 17.61
C SER A 37 8.30 2.62 17.11
N LYS A 38 8.42 3.83 17.67
CA LYS A 38 7.66 5.04 17.26
C LYS A 38 7.62 5.27 15.73
N PRO A 39 8.74 5.19 14.98
CA PRO A 39 8.70 5.36 13.52
C PRO A 39 7.91 4.26 12.80
N PHE A 40 7.98 3.02 13.28
CA PHE A 40 7.18 1.92 12.71
C PHE A 40 5.69 2.14 12.96
N ARG A 41 5.30 2.60 14.15
CA ARG A 41 3.90 2.90 14.48
C ARG A 41 3.33 4.04 13.62
N PHE A 42 4.15 5.03 13.29
CA PHE A 42 3.78 6.11 12.37
C PHE A 42 3.56 5.60 10.94
N LEU A 43 4.51 4.83 10.41
CA LEU A 43 4.38 4.17 9.09
C LEU A 43 3.17 3.24 9.05
N PHE A 44 2.92 2.51 10.13
CA PHE A 44 1.75 1.65 10.29
C PHE A 44 0.47 2.47 10.21
N SER A 45 0.36 3.56 10.97
CA SER A 45 -0.85 4.40 11.01
C SER A 45 -1.20 5.05 9.67
N ILE A 46 -0.20 5.47 8.89
CA ILE A 46 -0.44 6.07 7.55
C ILE A 46 -0.87 5.01 6.54
N SER A 47 -0.33 3.80 6.65
CA SER A 47 -0.55 2.76 5.67
C SER A 47 -1.74 1.84 6.01
N GLU A 48 -2.14 1.76 7.29
CA GLU A 48 -3.28 0.98 7.76
C GLU A 48 -4.58 1.23 6.97
N PRO A 49 -5.03 2.47 6.69
CA PRO A 49 -6.29 2.68 5.97
C PRO A 49 -6.31 2.06 4.58
N LEU A 50 -5.14 1.87 3.94
CA LEU A 50 -5.04 1.12 2.67
C LEU A 50 -4.99 -0.39 2.88
N PHE A 51 -4.39 -0.85 3.98
CA PHE A 51 -4.22 -2.26 4.28
C PHE A 51 -5.46 -2.91 4.89
N GLU A 52 -6.26 -2.16 5.65
CA GLU A 52 -7.47 -2.65 6.30
C GLU A 52 -8.50 -3.24 5.31
N PRO A 53 -8.88 -2.58 4.20
CA PRO A 53 -9.81 -3.18 3.25
C PRO A 53 -9.23 -4.44 2.61
N VAL A 54 -7.95 -4.44 2.27
CA VAL A 54 -7.27 -5.61 1.68
C VAL A 54 -7.20 -6.76 2.69
N ARG A 55 -6.91 -6.48 3.97
CA ARG A 55 -6.95 -7.47 5.06
C ARG A 55 -8.32 -8.06 5.24
N ARG A 56 -9.38 -7.23 5.23
CA ARG A 56 -10.77 -7.70 5.34
C ARG A 56 -11.16 -8.64 4.20
N ILE A 57 -10.67 -8.39 2.98
CA ILE A 57 -10.89 -9.27 1.82
C ILE A 57 -10.10 -10.58 2.01
N LEU A 58 -8.83 -10.49 2.40
CA LEU A 58 -7.97 -11.66 2.62
C LEU A 58 -8.47 -12.56 3.76
N SER A 59 -8.91 -11.97 4.87
CA SER A 59 -9.41 -12.70 6.03
C SER A 59 -10.75 -13.37 5.73
N LYS A 60 -11.57 -12.80 4.84
CA LYS A 60 -12.79 -13.47 4.35
C LYS A 60 -12.48 -14.72 3.53
N GLN A 61 -11.37 -14.72 2.78
CA GLN A 61 -10.93 -15.88 2.01
C GLN A 61 -10.17 -16.91 2.87
N SER A 62 -9.40 -16.45 3.87
CA SER A 62 -8.66 -17.32 4.80
C SER A 62 -9.49 -17.59 6.06
N LYS A 63 -10.58 -18.36 5.91
CA LYS A 63 -11.58 -18.61 6.98
C LYS A 63 -11.05 -19.33 8.23
N GLU A 64 -9.84 -19.90 8.23
CA GLU A 64 -9.39 -20.76 9.34
C GLU A 64 -7.97 -20.54 9.87
N LYS A 65 -7.10 -19.77 9.20
CA LYS A 65 -5.73 -19.55 9.68
C LYS A 65 -5.51 -18.09 10.04
N LYS A 66 -5.29 -17.83 11.34
CA LYS A 66 -4.57 -16.62 11.80
C LYS A 66 -3.19 -16.63 11.15
N MET A 67 -3.07 -16.02 9.97
CA MET A 67 -1.79 -15.83 9.30
C MET A 67 -0.89 -15.03 10.24
N ARG A 68 0.18 -15.67 10.74
CA ARG A 68 1.22 -15.01 11.55
C ARG A 68 2.02 -13.99 10.74
N PHE A 69 2.00 -14.11 9.41
CA PHE A 69 2.60 -13.20 8.46
C PHE A 69 1.52 -12.36 7.77
N ASP A 70 1.60 -11.05 7.95
CA ASP A 70 0.76 -10.10 7.24
C ASP A 70 1.24 -10.01 5.78
N LEU A 71 0.60 -10.72 4.85
CA LEU A 71 0.88 -10.63 3.40
C LEU A 71 0.28 -9.36 2.76
N SER A 72 -0.48 -8.57 3.52
CA SER A 72 -1.16 -7.35 3.06
C SER A 72 -0.22 -6.34 2.37
N PRO A 73 1.00 -6.05 2.88
CA PRO A 73 1.99 -5.19 2.24
C PRO A 73 2.26 -5.56 0.79
N PHE A 74 2.46 -6.85 0.53
CA PHE A 74 2.79 -7.36 -0.80
C PHE A 74 1.60 -7.21 -1.77
N ILE A 75 0.39 -7.49 -1.29
CA ILE A 75 -0.83 -7.42 -2.10
C ILE A 75 -1.16 -5.98 -2.47
N VAL A 76 -1.02 -5.02 -1.54
CA VAL A 76 -1.23 -3.61 -1.87
C VAL A 76 -0.16 -3.10 -2.83
N MET A 77 1.08 -3.57 -2.73
CA MET A 77 2.15 -3.21 -3.67
C MET A 77 1.79 -3.63 -5.11
N ILE A 78 1.28 -4.86 -5.28
CA ILE A 78 0.77 -5.34 -6.57
C ILE A 78 -0.41 -4.48 -7.04
N LEU A 79 -1.37 -4.19 -6.15
CA LEU A 79 -2.56 -3.40 -6.47
C LEU A 79 -2.19 -1.98 -6.95
N LEU A 80 -1.29 -1.30 -6.25
CA LEU A 80 -0.81 0.04 -6.63
C LEU A 80 -0.06 0.02 -7.97
N SER A 81 0.78 -1.00 -8.20
CA SER A 81 1.46 -1.17 -9.49
C SER A 81 0.48 -1.31 -10.65
N VAL A 82 -0.57 -2.13 -10.48
CA VAL A 82 -1.63 -2.28 -11.50
C VAL A 82 -2.37 -0.97 -11.73
N LEU A 83 -2.74 -0.25 -10.66
CA LEU A 83 -3.40 1.07 -10.78
C LEU A 83 -2.52 2.08 -11.51
N ASN A 84 -1.22 2.10 -11.23
CA ASN A 84 -0.27 3.01 -11.88
C ASN A 84 -0.13 2.71 -13.38
N VAL A 85 -0.11 1.42 -13.76
CA VAL A 85 -0.12 0.98 -15.17
C VAL A 85 -1.42 1.38 -15.87
N LEU A 86 -2.58 1.18 -15.24
CA LEU A 86 -3.88 1.58 -15.79
C LEU A 86 -3.97 3.09 -15.99
N LEU A 87 -3.58 3.88 -14.99
CA LEU A 87 -3.51 5.34 -15.07
C LEU A 87 -2.54 5.82 -16.16
N ARG A 88 -1.47 5.06 -16.44
CA ARG A 88 -0.57 5.33 -17.56
C ARG A 88 -1.15 5.05 -18.92
N ASN A 89 -1.99 4.04 -19.02
CA ASN A 89 -2.67 3.74 -20.25
C ASN A 89 -3.77 4.77 -20.59
N ILE A 90 -4.40 5.38 -19.59
CA ILE A 90 -5.47 6.39 -19.78
C ILE A 90 -4.94 7.75 -20.28
N ILE A 91 -3.69 8.10 -19.96
CA ILE A 91 -3.09 9.39 -20.36
C ILE A 91 -2.43 9.30 -21.75
N LYS A 92 -2.19 8.09 -22.24
CA LYS A 92 -1.58 7.82 -23.55
C LYS A 92 -2.61 8.02 -24.66
#